data_AF-A0A060DNG3-F1
#
_entry.id   AF-A0A060DNG3-F1
#
_cell.length_a   1.000
_cell.length_b   1.000
_cell.length_c   1.000
_cell.angle_alpha   90.00
_cell.angle_beta   90.00
_cell.angle_gamma   90.00
#
_symmetry.space_group_name_H-M   'P 1'
#
loop_
_entity.id
_entity.type
_entity.pdbx_description
1 polymer ?
#
loop_
_entity_poly.entity_id
_entity_poly.type
_entity_poly.pdbx_seq_one_letter_code
_entity_poly.pdbx_strand_id
1 'polypeptide(L)' 'MTALYPLVRHADGRTFHDGAPLTLADAQIMLNDAIFDGRVEVGSFLHVGPDQLTIQPPDADPGA' A
#
# COMPACT_ATOMS: atom_id res chain seq x y z
N MET A 1 4.21 -15.30 13.63
CA MET A 1 3.44 -15.49 12.39
C MET A 1 3.43 -14.15 11.67
N THR A 2 3.79 -14.11 10.39
CA THR A 2 3.80 -12.88 9.58
C THR A 2 2.41 -12.67 8.99
N ALA A 3 1.86 -11.47 9.11
CA ALA A 3 0.60 -11.12 8.45
C ALA A 3 0.81 -11.12 6.92
N LEU A 4 -0.16 -11.67 6.20
CA LEU A 4 -0.16 -11.77 4.75
C LEU A 4 -1.35 -11.00 4.20
N TYR A 5 -1.10 -10.16 3.20
CA TYR A 5 -2.08 -9.28 2.60
C TYR A 5 -2.27 -9.67 1.14
N PRO A 6 -3.43 -10.26 0.77
CA PRO A 6 -3.72 -10.64 -0.62
C PRO A 6 -4.02 -9.43 -1.51
N LEU A 7 -4.38 -8.29 -0.90
CA LEU A 7 -4.90 -7.12 -1.59
C LEU A 7 -4.25 -5.84 -1.07
N VAL A 8 -3.78 -5.01 -2.01
CA VAL A 8 -3.38 -3.62 -1.77
C VAL A 8 -4.25 -2.71 -2.63
N ARG A 9 -4.84 -1.67 -2.04
CA ARG A 9 -5.67 -0.69 -2.75
C ARG A 9 -5.09 0.71 -2.60
N HIS A 10 -5.39 1.60 -3.53
CA HIS A 10 -5.27 3.04 -3.32
C HIS A 10 -6.43 3.55 -2.46
N ALA A 11 -6.20 4.65 -1.75
CA ALA A 11 -7.24 5.36 -1.02
C ALA A 11 -8.43 5.80 -1.89
N ASP A 12 -8.20 6.03 -3.20
CA ASP A 12 -9.25 6.32 -4.18
C ASP A 12 -10.09 5.09 -4.60
N GLY A 13 -9.80 3.92 -4.04
CA GLY A 13 -10.51 2.67 -4.27
C GLY A 13 -9.95 1.82 -5.42
N ARG A 14 -8.95 2.27 -6.17
CA ARG A 14 -8.32 1.46 -7.22
C ARG A 14 -7.54 0.29 -6.62
N THR A 15 -7.65 -0.88 -7.21
CA THR A 15 -6.80 -2.02 -6.87
C THR A 15 -5.38 -1.73 -7.34
N PHE A 16 -4.42 -1.79 -6.43
CA PHE A 16 -3.01 -1.62 -6.73
C PHE A 16 -2.30 -2.96 -6.93
N HIS A 17 -2.65 -3.93 -6.09
CA HIS A 17 -2.17 -5.31 -6.18
C HIS A 17 -3.28 -6.27 -5.76
N ASP A 18 -3.55 -7.27 -6.59
CA ASP A 18 -4.48 -8.37 -6.31
C ASP A 18 -3.84 -9.63 -6.89
N GLY A 19 -3.33 -10.50 -6.01
CA GLY A 19 -2.51 -11.64 -6.42
C GLY A 19 -1.95 -12.43 -5.26
N ALA A 20 -0.69 -12.85 -5.38
CA ALA A 20 -0.03 -13.60 -4.30
C ALA A 20 0.00 -12.76 -3.01
N PRO A 21 -0.32 -13.35 -1.84
CA PRO A 21 -0.28 -12.63 -0.58
C PRO A 21 1.13 -12.10 -0.31
N LEU A 22 1.21 -10.81 -0.02
CA LEU A 22 2.45 -10.11 0.28
C LEU A 22 2.62 -9.95 1.79
N THR A 23 3.87 -9.97 2.26
CA THR A 23 4.15 -9.46 3.61
C THR A 23 4.10 -7.93 3.60
N LEU A 24 4.05 -7.32 4.78
CA LEU A 24 4.18 -5.86 4.89
C LEU A 24 5.50 -5.34 4.29
N ALA A 25 6.59 -6.11 4.43
CA ALA A 25 7.89 -5.75 3.88
C ALA A 25 7.87 -5.76 2.34
N ASP A 26 7.26 -6.78 1.73
CA ASP A 26 7.12 -6.86 0.27
C ASP A 26 6.25 -5.71 -0.26
N ALA A 27 5.15 -5.40 0.43
CA ALA A 27 4.31 -4.27 0.06
C ALA A 27 5.04 -2.93 0.17
N GLN A 28 5.93 -2.75 1.15
CA GLN A 28 6.74 -1.55 1.31
C GLN A 28 7.76 -1.41 0.17
N ILE A 29 8.38 -2.50 -0.26
CA ILE A 29 9.29 -2.51 -1.41
C ILE A 29 8.50 -2.13 -2.68
N MET A 30 7.36 -2.76 -2.90
CA MET A 30 6.47 -2.47 -4.03
C MET A 30 6.03 -1.00 -4.07
N LEU A 31 5.70 -0.41 -2.90
CA LEU A 31 5.37 1.02 -2.82
C LEU A 31 6.55 1.90 -3.22
N ASN A 32 7.75 1.60 -2.72
CA ASN A 32 8.96 2.37 -3.04
C ASN A 32 9.27 2.33 -4.55
N ASP A 33 9.17 1.16 -5.17
CA ASP A 33 9.37 0.99 -6.61
C ASP A 33 8.34 1.81 -7.41
N ALA A 34 7.08 1.81 -6.96
CA ALA A 34 6.03 2.58 -7.62
C ALA A 34 6.16 4.09 -7.46
N ILE A 35 6.72 4.56 -6.34
CA ILE A 35 7.09 5.97 -6.15
C ILE A 35 8.25 6.33 -7.10
N PHE A 36 9.26 5.46 -7.20
CA PHE A 36 10.39 5.65 -8.10
C PHE A 36 9.94 5.72 -9.58
N ASP A 37 9.00 4.86 -9.97
CA ASP A 37 8.41 4.83 -11.32
C ASP A 37 7.41 5.98 -11.59
N GLY A 38 7.07 6.80 -10.59
CA GLY A 38 6.09 7.88 -10.70
C GLY A 38 4.63 7.40 -10.80
N ARG A 39 4.36 6.14 -10.46
CA ARG A 39 3.00 5.57 -10.41
C ARG A 39 2.25 5.96 -9.14
N VAL A 40 3.00 6.26 -8.08
CA VAL A 40 2.51 6.71 -6.76
C VAL A 40 3.22 8.01 -6.40
N GLU A 41 2.52 8.93 -5.74
CA GLU A 41 3.08 10.22 -5.36
C GLU A 41 4.12 10.08 -4.24
N VAL A 42 5.19 10.87 -4.31
CA VAL A 42 6.23 10.93 -3.26
C VAL A 42 5.58 11.33 -1.93
N GLY A 43 5.88 10.57 -0.88
CA GLY A 43 5.31 10.77 0.46
C GLY A 43 4.03 9.96 0.72
N SER A 44 3.52 9.22 -0.28
CA SER A 44 2.49 8.22 -0.04
C SER A 44 2.97 7.15 0.93
N PHE A 45 2.06 6.59 1.71
CA PHE A 45 2.38 5.61 2.75
C PHE A 45 1.39 4.46 2.79
N LEU A 46 1.80 3.33 3.38
CA LEU A 46 0.92 2.20 3.62
C LEU A 46 0.16 2.38 4.94
N HIS A 47 -1.16 2.32 4.86
CA HIS A 47 -2.04 2.12 6.01
C HIS A 47 -2.39 0.63 6.12
N VAL A 48 -2.17 0.07 7.32
CA VAL A 48 -2.39 -1.35 7.61
C VAL A 48 -3.78 -1.54 8.20
N GLY A 49 -4.71 -2.07 7.40
CA GLY A 49 -6.01 -2.50 7.87
C GLY A 49 -6.01 -3.94 8.37
N PRO A 50 -7.16 -4.42 8.89
CA PRO A 50 -7.30 -5.79 9.39
C PRO A 50 -7.13 -6.86 8.29
N ASP A 51 -7.66 -6.61 7.09
CA ASP A 51 -7.68 -7.59 6.00
C ASP A 51 -6.95 -7.12 4.72
N GLN A 52 -6.52 -5.86 4.67
CA GLN A 52 -5.94 -5.25 3.46
C GLN A 52 -4.94 -4.14 3.80
N LEU A 53 -4.08 -3.84 2.83
CA LEU A 53 -3.25 -2.65 2.85
C LEU A 53 -3.86 -1.57 1.95
N THR A 54 -3.75 -0.32 2.39
CA THR A 54 -4.21 0.83 1.61
C THR A 54 -3.06 1.81 1.42
N ILE A 55 -2.75 2.20 0.18
CA ILE A 55 -1.84 3.28 -0.16
C ILE A 55 -2.58 4.58 0.04
N GLN A 56 -2.14 5.36 1.02
CA GLN A 56 -2.63 6.69 1.31
C GLN A 56 -1.76 7.73 0.60
N PRO A 57 -2.37 8.80 0.05
CA PRO A 57 -1.63 9.92 -0.52
C PRO A 57 -0.88 10.71 0.57
N PRO A 58 0.12 11.53 0.21
CA PRO A 58 0.94 12.27 1.16
C PRO A 58 0.16 13.29 2.02
N ASP A 59 -1.01 13.74 1.55
CA ASP A 59 -1.88 14.69 2.23
C ASP A 59 -2.95 14.03 3.12
N ALA A 60 -3.00 12.69 3.16
CA ALA A 60 -3.91 11.97 4.05
C ALA A 60 -3.48 12.11 5.51
N ASP A 61 -4.46 12.27 6.41
CA ASP A 61 -4.22 12.24 7.85
C ASP A 61 -3.74 10.83 8.25
N PRO A 62 -2.52 10.68 8.78
CA PRO A 62 -1.99 9.37 9.18
C PRO A 62 -2.72 8.76 10.39
N GLY A 63 -3.64 9.50 11.04
CA GLY A 63 -4.36 9.07 12.25
C GLY A 63 -5.88 8.91 12.14
N ALA A 64 -6.47 9.03 10.93
CA ALA A 64 -7.92 8.91 10.72
C ALA A 64 -8.39 7.46 10.48
#